data_AF-A0A2M7WZU7-F1
#
_entry.id   AF-A0A2M7WZU7-F1
#
_cell.length_a   1.000
_cell.length_b   1.000
_cell.length_c   1.000
_cell.angle_alpha   90.00
_cell.angle_beta   90.00
_cell.angle_gamma   90.00
#
_symmetry.space_group_name_H-M   'P 1'
#
loop_
_entity.id
_entity.type
_entity.pdbx_description
1 polymer ?
#
loop_
_entity_poly.entity_id
_entity_poly.type
_entity_poly.pdbx_seq_one_letter_code
_entity_poly.pdbx_strand_id
1 'polypeptide(L)'
;MEKKLHFLQKELLRKLTLSPTLRFNELLIEEIESEHMNYHLKQLIEQNLVKKINGEYALTDSGKDYSNLLDDNMEHLEKQPKCSIIINGIRKNKQGSIEYFVATK
;
A
#
# COMPACT_ATOMS: atom_id res chain seq x y z
N MET A 1 20.55 -12.37 -2.74
CA MET A 1 19.95 -12.81 -1.46
C MET A 1 18.75 -11.94 -1.20
N GLU A 2 17.54 -12.50 -1.25
CA GLU A 2 16.35 -11.82 -0.71
C GLU A 2 16.61 -11.47 0.76
N LYS A 3 16.75 -10.17 1.06
CA LYS A 3 16.76 -9.71 2.44
C LYS A 3 15.34 -9.84 2.97
N LYS A 4 15.07 -10.95 3.68
CA LYS A 4 13.85 -11.07 4.49
C LYS A 4 13.82 -9.90 5.48
N LEU A 5 12.75 -9.10 5.45
CA LEU A 5 12.56 -8.03 6.43
C LEU A 5 12.55 -8.59 7.84
N HIS A 6 13.17 -7.85 8.75
CA HIS A 6 13.10 -8.12 10.18
C HIS A 6 11.66 -7.97 10.69
N PHE A 7 11.30 -8.68 11.76
CA PHE A 7 9.92 -8.65 12.27
C PHE A 7 9.44 -7.24 12.61
N LEU A 8 10.32 -6.39 13.16
CA LEU A 8 9.99 -4.99 13.47
C LEU A 8 9.71 -4.15 12.23
N GLN A 9 10.39 -4.43 11.11
CA GLN A 9 10.12 -3.76 9.84
C GLN A 9 8.75 -4.16 9.30
N LYS A 10 8.38 -5.45 9.44
CA LYS A 10 7.04 -5.93 9.08
C LYS A 10 5.95 -5.27 9.93
N GLU A 11 6.16 -5.17 11.24
CA GLU A 11 5.20 -4.48 12.13
C GLU A 11 5.07 -2.98 11.82
N LEU A 12 6.16 -2.30 11.49
CA LEU A 12 6.12 -0.91 11.01
C LEU A 12 5.28 -0.76 9.74
N LEU A 13 5.53 -1.63 8.75
CA LEU A 13 4.77 -1.61 7.50
C LEU A 13 3.29 -1.91 7.76
N ARG A 14 2.97 -2.90 8.60
CA ARG A 14 1.59 -3.25 8.99
C ARG A 14 0.86 -2.08 9.62
N LYS A 15 1.48 -1.37 10.57
CA LYS A 15 0.91 -0.15 11.17
C LYS A 15 0.62 0.92 10.12
N LEU A 16 1.54 1.13 9.18
CA LEU A 16 1.38 2.11 8.09
C LEU A 16 0.39 1.66 7.01
N THR A 17 0.09 0.36 6.89
CA THR A 17 -1.02 -0.13 6.04
C THR A 17 -2.38 0.27 6.63
N LEU A 18 -2.50 0.24 7.96
CA LEU A 18 -3.75 0.54 8.67
C LEU A 18 -4.04 2.04 8.82
N SER A 19 -3.06 2.91 8.56
CA SER A 19 -3.18 4.36 8.76
C SER A 19 -2.43 5.13 7.67
N PRO A 20 -3.07 6.11 6.97
CA PRO A 20 -2.46 6.81 5.84
C PRO A 20 -1.12 7.49 6.16
N THR A 21 -1.03 8.06 7.36
CA THR A 21 0.19 8.67 7.91
C THR A 21 0.25 8.42 9.43
N LEU A 22 1.45 8.29 9.99
CA LEU A 22 1.69 8.16 11.44
C LEU A 22 2.94 8.92 11.85
N ARG A 23 2.95 9.51 13.04
CA ARG A 23 4.15 10.06 13.68
C ARG A 23 5.02 8.95 14.26
N PHE A 24 6.29 9.27 14.51
CA PHE A 24 7.23 8.30 15.08
C PHE A 24 6.74 7.67 16.39
N ASN A 25 6.16 8.47 17.29
CA ASN A 25 5.67 7.97 18.59
C ASN A 25 4.51 6.97 18.44
N GLU A 26 3.72 7.07 17.37
CA GLU A 26 2.60 6.15 17.09
C GLU A 26 3.10 4.84 16.46
N LEU A 27 4.29 4.88 15.84
CA LEU A 27 4.96 3.71 15.28
C LEU A 27 5.67 2.86 16.33
N LEU A 28 6.00 3.41 17.50
CA LEU A 28 6.68 2.67 18.57
C LEU A 28 5.88 1.43 19.00
N ILE A 29 6.60 0.35 19.25
CA ILE A 29 6.05 -0.91 19.76
C ILE A 29 6.46 -0.97 21.23
N GLU A 30 5.52 -1.35 22.10
CA GLU A 30 5.80 -1.53 23.52
C GLU A 30 6.96 -2.52 23.70
N GLU A 31 7.78 -2.30 24.73
CA GLU A 31 8.95 -3.13 25.04
C GLU A 31 10.12 -3.06 24.04
N ILE A 32 10.01 -2.28 22.95
CA ILE A 32 11.13 -2.03 22.03
C ILE A 32 11.72 -0.64 22.27
N GLU A 33 13.05 -0.57 22.37
CA GLU A 33 13.76 0.71 22.47
C GLU A 33 13.54 1.59 21.23
N SER A 34 13.30 2.88 21.47
CA SER A 34 13.03 3.85 20.41
C SER A 34 14.16 3.95 19.38
N GLU A 35 15.42 3.83 19.82
CA GLU A 35 16.58 3.85 18.92
C GLU A 35 16.59 2.64 17.97
N HIS A 36 16.22 1.46 18.48
CA HIS A 36 16.10 0.26 17.70
C HIS A 36 14.98 0.38 16.65
N MET A 37 13.83 0.95 17.02
CA MET A 37 12.75 1.26 16.07
C MET A 37 13.17 2.28 15.00
N ASN A 38 13.89 3.32 15.39
CA ASN A 38 14.39 4.34 14.47
C ASN A 38 15.36 3.76 13.44
N TYR A 39 16.22 2.82 13.85
CA TYR A 39 17.10 2.10 12.94
C TYR A 39 16.30 1.35 11.85
N HIS A 40 15.30 0.56 12.25
CA HIS A 40 14.47 -0.19 11.29
C HIS A 40 13.67 0.73 10.36
N LEU A 41 13.15 1.85 10.89
CA LEU A 41 12.40 2.83 10.10
C LEU A 41 13.30 3.53 9.07
N LYS A 42 14.55 3.88 9.44
CA LYS A 42 15.54 4.42 8.50
C LYS A 42 15.85 3.45 7.37
N GLN A 43 16.05 2.17 7.69
CA GLN A 43 16.27 1.13 6.68
C GLN A 43 15.09 1.02 5.69
N LEU A 44 13.84 1.14 6.16
CA LEU A 44 12.67 1.13 5.29
C LEU A 44 12.58 2.38 4.38
N ILE A 45 13.06 3.52 4.86
CA ILE A 45 13.15 4.75 4.06
C ILE A 45 14.25 4.61 2.99
N GLU A 46 15.41 4.09 3.37
CA GLU A 46 16.53 3.81 2.44
C GLU A 46 16.11 2.83 1.33
N GLN A 47 15.24 1.87 1.64
CA GLN A 47 14.66 0.91 0.68
C GLN A 47 13.49 1.49 -0.14
N ASN A 48 13.15 2.77 0.04
CA ASN A 48 12.02 3.42 -0.61
C ASN A 48 10.67 2.71 -0.35
N LEU A 49 10.49 2.06 0.80
CA LEU A 49 9.21 1.47 1.22
C LEU A 49 8.40 2.43 2.09
N VAL A 50 9.08 3.33 2.80
CA VAL A 50 8.47 4.36 3.65
C VAL A 50 9.01 5.73 3.24
N LYS A 51 8.18 6.76 3.31
CA LYS A 51 8.56 8.16 3.12
C LYS A 51 8.20 8.97 4.35
N LYS A 52 9.02 9.98 4.65
CA LYS A 52 8.74 10.96 5.70
C LYS A 52 8.21 12.25 5.09
N ILE A 53 7.05 12.73 5.55
CA ILE A 53 6.39 13.94 5.09
C ILE A 53 5.98 14.75 6.32
N ASN A 54 6.50 15.98 6.48
CA ASN A 54 6.13 16.89 7.56
C ASN A 54 6.19 16.29 8.98
N GLY A 55 7.13 15.39 9.23
CA GLY A 55 7.29 14.73 10.54
C GLY A 55 6.46 13.44 10.72
N GLU A 56 5.62 13.11 9.75
CA GLU A 56 4.86 11.87 9.68
C GLU A 56 5.50 10.91 8.67
N TYR A 57 5.13 9.65 8.77
CA TYR A 57 5.62 8.55 7.95
C TYR A 57 4.44 7.92 7.22
N ALA A 58 4.66 7.54 5.97
CA ALA A 58 3.66 6.90 5.12
C ALA A 58 4.31 5.87 4.21
N LEU A 59 3.55 4.87 3.76
CA LEU A 59 4.02 3.98 2.69
C LEU A 59 4.22 4.76 1.39
N THR A 60 5.28 4.42 0.67
CA THR A 60 5.41 4.74 -0.76
C THR A 60 4.52 3.80 -1.58
N ASP A 61 4.42 4.01 -2.89
CA ASP A 61 3.67 3.08 -3.74
C ASP A 61 4.33 1.69 -3.76
N SER A 62 5.67 1.62 -3.82
CA SER A 62 6.41 0.37 -3.64
C SER A 62 6.25 -0.24 -2.25
N GLY A 63 6.12 0.60 -1.22
CA GLY A 63 5.81 0.16 0.14
C GLY A 63 4.46 -0.52 0.28
N LYS A 64 3.43 0.03 -0.38
CA LYS A 64 2.07 -0.57 -0.43
C LYS A 64 2.07 -1.89 -1.18
N ASP A 65 2.73 -1.93 -2.34
CA ASP A 65 2.85 -3.17 -3.11
C ASP A 65 3.56 -4.25 -2.29
N TYR A 66 4.63 -3.88 -1.57
CA TYR A 66 5.36 -4.80 -0.72
C TYR A 66 4.56 -5.24 0.52
N SER A 67 3.82 -4.33 1.17
CA SER A 67 2.99 -4.68 2.33
C SER A 67 1.87 -5.64 1.97
N ASN A 68 1.27 -5.49 0.78
CA ASN A 68 0.26 -6.44 0.29
C ASN A 68 0.86 -7.85 0.13
N LEU A 69 2.07 -7.95 -0.43
CA LEU A 69 2.79 -9.22 -0.53
C LEU A 69 3.18 -9.82 0.84
N LEU A 70 3.41 -8.99 1.86
CA LEU A 70 3.71 -9.45 3.22
C LEU A 70 2.48 -10.05 3.90
N ASP A 71 1.32 -9.42 3.77
CA ASP A 71 0.05 -9.95 4.28
C ASP A 71 -0.28 -11.30 3.63
N ASP A 72 0.03 -11.46 2.34
CA ASP A 72 -0.15 -12.72 1.59
C ASP A 72 0.77 -13.87 2.05
N ASN A 73 1.81 -13.61 2.84
CA ASN A 73 2.65 -14.64 3.46
C ASN A 73 2.05 -15.21 4.76
N MET A 74 0.82 -14.82 5.13
CA MET A 74 -0.03 -15.51 6.10
C MET A 74 -0.89 -16.55 5.35
N GLU A 75 -0.33 -17.75 5.12
CA GLU A 75 -0.93 -18.99 4.58
C GLU A 75 -1.65 -18.96 3.21
N HIS A 76 -2.22 -17.86 2.73
CA HIS A 76 -2.96 -17.81 1.47
C HIS A 76 -2.76 -16.48 0.72
N LEU A 77 -2.06 -16.54 -0.42
CA LEU A 77 -2.01 -15.49 -1.44
C LEU A 77 -3.41 -15.35 -2.07
N GLU A 78 -4.33 -14.64 -1.43
CA GLU A 78 -5.57 -14.23 -2.08
C GLU A 78 -5.29 -12.99 -2.92
N LYS A 79 -5.16 -13.18 -4.24
CA LYS A 79 -5.23 -12.06 -5.19
C LYS A 79 -6.53 -11.32 -4.94
N GLN A 80 -6.48 -10.14 -4.32
CA GLN A 80 -7.64 -9.26 -4.24
C GLN A 80 -8.17 -9.05 -5.67
N PRO A 81 -9.44 -9.39 -5.94
CA PRO A 81 -10.02 -9.12 -7.24
C PRO A 81 -10.14 -7.61 -7.41
N LYS A 82 -9.36 -7.05 -8.34
CA LYS A 82 -9.58 -5.67 -8.80
C LYS A 82 -10.88 -5.67 -9.60
N CYS A 83 -11.94 -5.12 -9.03
CA CYS A 83 -13.20 -4.92 -9.72
C CYS A 83 -13.16 -3.58 -10.47
N SER A 84 -13.38 -3.61 -11.78
CA SER A 84 -13.52 -2.42 -12.61
C SER A 84 -14.89 -2.43 -13.28
N ILE A 85 -15.55 -1.28 -13.28
CA ILE A 85 -16.88 -1.12 -13.87
C ILE A 85 -16.73 -0.37 -15.19
N ILE A 86 -17.18 -0.98 -16.28
CA ILE A 86 -17.30 -0.33 -17.59
C ILE A 86 -18.78 -0.13 -17.86
N ILE A 87 -19.18 1.13 -18.08
CA ILE A 87 -20.54 1.47 -18.52
C ILE A 87 -20.46 1.77 -20.02
N ASN A 88 -21.18 0.97 -20.82
CA ASN A 88 -21.31 1.17 -22.26
C ASN A 88 -22.74 1.60 -22.60
N GLY A 89 -22.95 2.90 -22.81
CA GLY A 89 -24.20 3.44 -23.31
C GLY A 89 -24.28 3.26 -24.83
N ILE A 90 -25.33 2.60 -25.31
CA ILE A 90 -25.55 2.38 -26.74
C ILE A 90 -26.81 3.12 -27.17
N ARG A 91 -26.73 3.89 -28.26
CA ARG A 91 -27.92 4.47 -28.91
C ARG A 91 -27.86 4.29 -30.42
N LYS A 92 -29.04 4.16 -31.04
CA LYS A 92 -29.20 4.23 -32.49
C LYS A 92 -29.59 5.65 -32.87
N ASN A 93 -28.82 6.31 -33.72
CA ASN A 93 -29.13 7.67 -34.16
C ASN A 93 -30.21 7.68 -35.26
N LYS A 94 -30.68 8.88 -35.64
CA LYS A 94 -31.73 9.06 -36.65
C LYS A 94 -31.32 8.54 -38.04
N GLN A 95 -30.01 8.46 -38.31
CA GLN A 95 -29.41 7.94 -39.54
C GLN A 95 -29.23 6.42 -39.52
N GLY A 96 -29.60 5.76 -38.41
CA GLY A 96 -29.53 4.31 -38.25
C GLY A 96 -28.18 3.78 -37.78
N SER A 97 -27.18 4.64 -37.57
CA SER A 97 -25.87 4.26 -37.03
C SER A 97 -25.95 4.01 -35.52
N ILE A 98 -25.11 3.10 -35.02
CA ILE A 98 -24.96 2.82 -33.60
C ILE A 98 -23.84 3.71 -33.04
N GLU A 99 -24.13 4.41 -31.96
CA GLU A 99 -23.18 5.25 -31.23
C GLU A 99 -22.93 4.65 -29.85
N TYR A 100 -21.67 4.67 -29.44
CA TYR A 100 -21.19 4.11 -28.18
C TYR A 100 -20.66 5.22 -27.28
N PHE A 101 -21.03 5.17 -26.00
CA PHE A 101 -20.47 6.01 -24.95
C PHE A 101 -19.84 5.11 -23.89
N VAL A 102 -18.53 5.23 -23.71
CA VAL A 102 -17.80 4.42 -22.72
C VAL A 102 -17.30 5.32 -21.60
N ALA A 103 -17.69 4.99 -20.37
CA ALA A 103 -17.15 5.61 -19.16
C ALA A 103 -16.46 4.54 -18.29
N THR A 104 -15.30 4.88 -17.76
CA THR A 104 -14.49 4.05 -16.87
C THR A 104 -14.26 4.79 -15.55
N LYS A 105 -14.34 4.10 -14.42
CA LYS A 105 -14.05 4.64 -13.09
C LYS A 105 -13.07 3.74 -12.35
#